data_AF-A0A523BLC0-F1
#
_entry.id   AF-A0A523BLC0-F1
#
_cell.length_a   1.000
_cell.length_b   1.000
_cell.length_c   1.000
_cell.angle_alpha   90.00
_cell.angle_beta   90.00
_cell.angle_gamma   90.00
#
_symmetry.space_group_name_H-M   'P 1'
#
loop_
_entity.id
_entity.type
_entity.pdbx_description
1 polymer ?
#
loop_
_entity_poly.entity_id
_entity_poly.type
_entity_poly.pdbx_seq_one_letter_code
_entity_poly.pdbx_strand_id
1 'polypeptide(L)'
;MIASEIAKQLMEQKFRYWNNTLSRQAIEDNFITMLSNIDYYSLTYDLTVYDSVFSSIFMSLTYGVSLSDLSTFNLCYNVYLPSTDELSKGKIIEVDQINCLDKYQSMGIWLSDMFTYLSTHFGIQVFPQNVVKGYYDKTLYGYSYYDPDPVRQFIRSTSIKEAKRSTSTKTTASIFRSFVDSLRMDYNTVDETYKYLVAFEKAKTNSAFSEYSWSDKSTAQEEIDEKVSIPTEKLDGSPSEILAYSMGNLWLDLLAKRLGIDITPIVEKGLPEVPDVPDPSKRADIAIAETIAKEQKMRLVYTPVIAANYQRPEEMEKPHENRRVDVFGQSRAIYYSIKNAIEKELQNQPKYVRNLYIVAVQQLYARLTRDGGWGNDSYRSMTLEELKNQWIKEWESKGLDPDILGKFFDKAIQEAKYGASIRSASKIKQIAMYSG
;
A
#
# COMPACT_ATOMS: atom_id res chain seq x y z
N MET A 1 37.29 13.82 -15.08
CA MET A 1 36.85 14.71 -13.97
C MET A 1 35.47 14.30 -13.42
N ILE A 2 34.43 14.16 -14.26
CA ILE A 2 33.06 13.77 -13.84
C ILE A 2 32.99 12.42 -13.11
N ALA A 3 33.72 11.40 -13.55
CA ALA A 3 33.74 10.08 -12.90
C ALA A 3 34.32 10.10 -11.47
N SER A 4 35.28 10.99 -11.21
CA SER A 4 35.89 11.16 -9.87
C SER A 4 34.91 11.80 -8.88
N GLU A 5 34.12 12.77 -9.35
CA GLU A 5 33.13 13.46 -8.53
C GLU A 5 31.95 12.54 -8.14
N ILE A 6 31.44 11.75 -9.09
CA ILE A 6 30.38 10.77 -8.81
C ILE A 6 30.88 9.70 -7.82
N ALA A 7 32.11 9.22 -7.98
CA ALA A 7 32.70 8.26 -7.06
C ALA A 7 32.82 8.82 -5.64
N LYS A 8 33.23 10.09 -5.50
CA LYS A 8 33.29 10.78 -4.20
C LYS A 8 31.90 10.91 -3.58
N GLN A 9 30.91 11.39 -4.33
CA GLN A 9 29.53 11.51 -3.85
C GLN A 9 28.94 10.15 -3.43
N LEU A 10 29.28 9.09 -4.17
CA LEU A 10 28.84 7.74 -3.84
C LEU A 10 29.45 7.25 -2.53
N MET A 11 30.76 7.44 -2.32
CA MET A 11 31.43 7.09 -1.07
C MET A 11 30.84 7.84 0.12
N GLU A 12 30.60 9.15 -0.03
CA GLU A 12 29.97 9.95 1.01
C GLU A 12 28.56 9.44 1.35
N GLN A 13 27.75 9.08 0.36
CA GLN A 13 26.40 8.55 0.60
C GLN A 13 26.41 7.18 1.25
N LYS A 14 27.34 6.29 0.84
CA LYS A 14 27.54 4.99 1.49
C LYS A 14 27.86 5.17 2.97
N PHE A 15 28.79 6.06 3.30
CA PHE A 15 29.19 6.33 4.67
C PHE A 15 28.06 6.96 5.50
N ARG A 16 27.32 7.92 4.93
CA ARG A 16 26.14 8.50 5.60
C ARG A 16 25.04 7.46 5.85
N TYR A 17 24.76 6.59 4.88
CA TYR A 17 23.79 5.52 5.05
C TYR A 17 24.17 4.59 6.21
N TRP A 18 25.45 4.20 6.29
CA TRP A 18 25.95 3.38 7.38
C TRP A 18 25.82 4.09 8.74
N ASN A 19 26.33 5.33 8.84
CA ASN A 19 26.29 6.13 10.08
C ASN A 19 24.88 6.42 10.59
N ASN A 20 23.87 6.45 9.71
CA ASN A 20 22.52 6.85 10.08
C ASN A 20 21.59 5.64 10.28
N THR A 21 21.99 4.43 9.93
CA THR A 21 21.07 3.28 9.92
C THR A 21 21.69 1.97 10.38
N LEU A 22 22.99 1.76 10.15
CA LEU A 22 23.64 0.45 10.28
C LEU A 22 24.71 0.42 11.37
N SER A 23 25.34 1.55 11.72
CA SER A 23 26.32 1.56 12.80
C SER A 23 25.64 1.28 14.14
N ARG A 24 26.41 0.76 15.11
CA ARG A 24 25.89 0.48 16.46
C ARG A 24 25.22 1.72 17.09
N GLN A 25 25.92 2.85 17.03
CA GLN A 25 25.40 4.13 17.52
C GLN A 25 24.11 4.53 16.80
N ALA A 26 24.00 4.33 15.49
CA ALA A 26 22.80 4.65 14.74
C ALA A 26 21.58 3.86 15.22
N ILE A 27 21.76 2.59 15.57
CA ILE A 27 20.68 1.73 16.06
C ILE A 27 20.15 2.28 17.38
N GLU A 28 21.06 2.60 18.31
CA GLU A 28 20.74 3.17 19.61
C GLU A 28 20.07 4.55 19.48
N ASP A 29 20.65 5.45 18.69
CA ASP A 29 20.12 6.79 18.44
C ASP A 29 18.72 6.75 17.79
N ASN A 30 18.52 5.88 16.80
CA ASN A 30 17.23 5.73 16.13
C ASN A 30 16.19 5.10 17.06
N PHE A 31 16.59 4.17 17.93
CA PHE A 31 15.70 3.60 18.94
C PHE A 31 15.24 4.65 19.95
N ILE A 32 16.17 5.44 20.50
CA ILE A 32 15.84 6.54 21.41
C ILE A 32 14.99 7.59 20.70
N THR A 33 15.31 7.93 19.45
CA THR A 33 14.54 8.88 18.64
C THR A 33 13.11 8.38 18.40
N MET A 34 12.93 7.09 18.15
CA MET A 34 11.61 6.47 18.00
C MET A 34 10.79 6.57 19.29
N LEU A 35 11.41 6.33 20.44
CA LEU A 35 10.75 6.48 21.74
C LEU A 35 10.38 7.94 22.04
N SER A 36 11.31 8.87 21.83
CA SER A 36 11.08 10.30 22.07
C SER A 36 10.00 10.91 21.16
N ASN A 37 9.76 10.32 19.99
CA ASN A 37 8.75 10.77 19.04
C ASN A 37 7.59 9.77 18.90
N ILE A 38 7.39 8.88 19.88
CA ILE A 38 6.40 7.80 19.78
C ILE A 38 4.99 8.33 19.57
N ASP A 39 4.63 9.48 20.16
CA ASP A 39 3.32 10.09 20.00
C ASP A 39 3.08 10.56 18.57
N TYR A 40 4.09 11.21 17.97
CA TYR A 40 4.04 11.64 16.56
C TYR A 40 3.89 10.44 15.62
N TYR A 41 4.66 9.38 15.84
CA TYR A 41 4.58 8.17 15.03
C TYR A 41 3.28 7.41 15.26
N SER A 42 2.76 7.40 16.49
CA SER A 42 1.47 6.78 16.83
C SER A 42 0.30 7.48 16.15
N LEU A 43 0.29 8.82 16.14
CA LEU A 43 -0.70 9.59 15.39
C LEU A 43 -0.58 9.34 13.88
N THR A 44 0.64 9.34 13.34
CA THR A 44 0.87 9.06 11.90
C THR A 44 0.41 7.65 11.53
N TYR A 45 0.66 6.69 12.41
CA TYR A 45 0.21 5.31 12.28
C TYR A 45 -1.32 5.23 12.25
N ASP A 46 -2.00 5.88 13.18
CA ASP A 46 -3.47 5.97 13.20
C ASP A 46 -4.02 6.57 11.91
N LEU A 47 -3.42 7.67 11.46
CA LEU A 47 -3.93 8.35 10.28
C LEU A 47 -3.67 7.55 8.99
N THR A 48 -2.78 6.54 8.98
CA THR A 48 -2.39 5.85 7.75
C THR A 48 -2.68 4.35 7.77
N VAL A 49 -2.17 3.64 8.78
CA VAL A 49 -2.25 2.18 8.85
C VAL A 49 -3.63 1.75 9.29
N TYR A 50 -4.19 2.39 10.31
CA TYR A 50 -5.54 2.09 10.77
C TYR A 50 -6.58 2.34 9.65
N ASP A 51 -6.46 3.46 8.95
CA ASP A 51 -7.22 3.77 7.74
C ASP A 51 -7.02 2.72 6.62
N SER A 52 -5.79 2.22 6.43
CA SER A 52 -5.51 1.15 5.46
C SER A 52 -6.18 -0.18 5.83
N VAL A 53 -6.23 -0.54 7.12
CA VAL A 53 -6.93 -1.74 7.60
C VAL A 53 -8.43 -1.60 7.35
N PHE A 54 -9.02 -0.46 7.70
CA PHE A 54 -10.46 -0.19 7.47
C PHE A 54 -10.83 -0.19 6.00
N SER A 55 -10.03 0.48 5.17
CA SER A 55 -10.19 0.51 3.72
C SER A 55 -10.01 -0.87 3.08
N SER A 56 -9.26 -1.77 3.72
CA SER A 56 -9.07 -3.14 3.22
C SER A 56 -10.28 -4.04 3.48
N ILE A 57 -11.00 -3.84 4.58
CA ILE A 57 -12.27 -4.55 4.83
C ILE A 57 -13.26 -4.27 3.70
N PHE A 58 -13.31 -3.02 3.22
CA PHE A 58 -14.07 -2.67 2.01
C PHE A 58 -13.67 -3.52 0.80
N MET A 59 -12.38 -3.74 0.55
CA MET A 59 -11.94 -4.60 -0.57
C MET A 59 -12.42 -6.04 -0.39
N SER A 60 -12.41 -6.55 0.84
CA SER A 60 -12.91 -7.89 1.14
C SER A 60 -14.40 -8.01 0.85
N LEU A 61 -15.21 -7.10 1.39
CA LEU A 61 -16.66 -7.08 1.23
C LEU A 61 -17.10 -6.84 -0.22
N THR A 62 -16.40 -5.95 -0.93
CA THR A 62 -16.77 -5.53 -2.28
C THR A 62 -16.25 -6.45 -3.37
N TYR A 63 -15.17 -7.21 -3.12
CA TYR A 63 -14.59 -8.07 -4.15
C TYR A 63 -14.55 -9.55 -3.75
N GLY A 64 -15.00 -9.90 -2.54
CA GLY A 64 -14.92 -11.27 -2.04
C GLY A 64 -13.49 -11.73 -1.81
N VAL A 65 -12.54 -10.80 -1.63
CA VAL A 65 -11.15 -11.14 -1.34
C VAL A 65 -11.05 -11.54 0.12
N SER A 66 -10.50 -12.72 0.43
CA SER A 66 -10.30 -13.12 1.82
C SER A 66 -9.45 -12.09 2.57
N LEU A 67 -9.82 -11.76 3.81
CA LEU A 67 -9.02 -10.87 4.66
C LEU A 67 -7.61 -11.43 4.92
N SER A 68 -7.45 -12.75 4.94
CA SER A 68 -6.13 -13.40 5.00
C SER A 68 -5.24 -13.07 3.80
N ASP A 69 -5.86 -12.79 2.66
CA ASP A 69 -5.15 -12.41 1.44
C ASP A 69 -4.79 -10.92 1.48
N LEU A 70 -5.57 -10.05 2.11
CA LEU A 70 -5.25 -8.61 2.10
C LEU A 70 -3.95 -8.31 2.84
N SER A 71 -2.97 -7.77 2.12
CA SER A 71 -1.62 -7.57 2.65
C SER A 71 -1.55 -6.46 3.71
N THR A 72 -2.46 -5.49 3.65
CA THR A 72 -2.61 -4.45 4.69
C THR A 72 -3.20 -5.01 5.98
N PHE A 73 -4.05 -6.02 5.86
CA PHE A 73 -4.67 -6.69 6.99
C PHE A 73 -3.68 -7.64 7.64
N ASN A 74 -2.89 -8.36 6.85
CA ASN A 74 -1.97 -9.39 7.32
C ASN A 74 -0.56 -8.87 7.64
N LEU A 75 -0.45 -7.81 8.44
CA LEU A 75 0.81 -7.23 8.94
C LEU A 75 1.14 -7.69 10.37
N CYS A 76 0.58 -8.81 10.82
CA CYS A 76 0.83 -9.35 12.13
C CYS A 76 2.12 -10.16 12.19
N TYR A 77 2.90 -9.93 13.25
CA TYR A 77 4.10 -10.69 13.52
C TYR A 77 4.35 -10.78 15.01
N ASN A 78 5.11 -11.79 15.41
CA ASN A 78 5.70 -11.92 16.74
C ASN A 78 7.18 -11.57 16.66
N VAL A 79 7.71 -11.05 17.76
CA VAL A 79 9.13 -10.71 17.89
C VAL A 79 9.72 -11.57 19.00
N TYR A 80 10.79 -12.29 18.70
CA TYR A 80 11.52 -13.10 19.66
C TYR A 80 12.98 -12.66 19.74
N LEU A 81 13.61 -13.00 20.87
CA LEU A 81 15.05 -12.88 20.98
C LEU A 81 15.70 -14.00 20.15
N PRO A 82 16.75 -13.68 19.38
CA PRO A 82 17.49 -14.67 18.60
C PRO A 82 18.29 -15.59 19.53
N SER A 83 18.66 -16.77 19.02
CA SER A 83 19.68 -17.60 19.69
C SER A 83 21.05 -16.91 19.71
N THR A 84 21.96 -17.37 20.55
CA THR A 84 23.34 -16.82 20.63
C THR A 84 24.10 -16.97 19.31
N ASP A 85 23.93 -18.10 18.61
CA ASP A 85 24.51 -18.34 17.29
C ASP A 85 23.95 -17.37 16.24
N GLU A 86 22.63 -17.17 16.21
CA GLU A 86 22.00 -16.23 15.30
C GLU A 86 22.39 -14.78 15.59
N LEU A 87 22.52 -14.41 16.87
CA LEU A 87 23.02 -13.10 17.28
C LEU A 87 24.44 -12.88 16.79
N SER A 88 25.31 -13.89 16.89
CA SER A 88 26.68 -13.82 16.36
C SER A 88 26.72 -13.64 14.83
N LYS A 89 25.71 -14.17 14.13
CA LYS A 89 25.49 -14.01 12.68
C LYS A 89 24.80 -12.69 12.32
N GLY A 90 24.48 -11.86 13.32
CA GLY A 90 23.90 -10.53 13.12
C GLY A 90 22.37 -10.47 13.12
N LYS A 91 21.67 -11.55 13.48
CA LYS A 91 20.22 -11.51 13.73
C LYS A 91 20.01 -10.85 15.11
N ILE A 92 19.51 -9.62 15.15
CA ILE A 92 19.26 -8.89 16.40
C ILE A 92 17.90 -9.28 16.99
N ILE A 93 16.92 -9.52 16.13
CA ILE A 93 15.57 -9.97 16.48
C ILE A 93 15.10 -11.01 15.48
N GLU A 94 14.26 -11.91 15.95
CA GLU A 94 13.50 -12.83 15.13
C GLU A 94 12.09 -12.29 14.92
N VAL A 95 11.67 -12.21 13.66
CA VAL A 95 10.33 -11.74 13.27
C VAL A 95 9.61 -12.88 12.59
N ASP A 96 8.56 -13.38 13.22
CA ASP A 96 7.74 -14.46 12.72
C ASP A 96 6.38 -13.91 12.26
N GLN A 97 6.06 -14.07 10.99
CA GLN A 97 4.80 -13.57 10.43
C GLN A 97 3.66 -14.52 10.79
N ILE A 98 2.57 -13.97 11.30
CA ILE A 98 1.38 -14.72 11.71
C ILE A 98 0.15 -14.07 11.09
N ASN A 99 -0.84 -14.88 10.72
CA ASN A 99 -2.12 -14.35 10.28
C ASN A 99 -2.78 -13.56 11.41
N CYS A 100 -3.22 -12.33 11.14
CA CYS A 100 -3.92 -11.53 12.14
C CYS A 100 -5.21 -12.19 12.65
N LEU A 101 -5.91 -12.97 11.81
CA LEU A 101 -7.11 -13.72 12.21
C LEU A 101 -6.78 -14.85 13.18
N ASP A 102 -5.65 -15.51 13.01
CA ASP A 102 -5.19 -16.57 13.91
C ASP A 102 -4.71 -15.97 15.24
N LYS A 103 -4.04 -14.81 15.17
CA LYS A 103 -3.53 -14.10 16.35
C LYS A 103 -4.65 -13.47 17.20
N TYR A 104 -5.67 -12.90 16.57
CA TYR A 104 -6.76 -12.20 17.26
C TYR A 104 -8.10 -12.88 17.00
N GLN A 105 -8.42 -13.90 17.79
CA GLN A 105 -9.66 -14.70 17.63
C GLN A 105 -10.95 -13.86 17.69
N SER A 106 -10.98 -12.80 18.50
CA SER A 106 -12.11 -11.86 18.57
C SER A 106 -12.47 -11.24 17.22
N MET A 107 -11.48 -11.07 16.35
CA MET A 107 -11.66 -10.58 14.99
C MET A 107 -12.34 -11.61 14.09
N GLY A 108 -11.94 -12.88 14.22
CA GLY A 108 -12.60 -13.97 13.52
C GLY A 108 -14.07 -14.09 13.90
N ILE A 109 -14.38 -13.92 15.20
CA ILE A 109 -15.76 -13.88 15.71
C ILE A 109 -16.52 -12.69 15.12
N TRP A 110 -15.97 -11.47 15.20
CA TRP A 110 -16.61 -10.28 14.64
C TRP A 110 -16.89 -10.41 13.14
N LEU A 111 -15.97 -11.01 12.36
CA LEU A 111 -16.20 -11.28 10.95
C LEU A 111 -17.31 -12.29 10.72
N SER A 112 -17.36 -13.35 11.52
CA SER A 112 -18.43 -14.33 11.48
C SER A 112 -19.79 -13.69 11.82
N ASP A 113 -19.84 -12.84 12.84
CA ASP A 113 -21.03 -12.08 13.22
C ASP A 113 -21.46 -11.16 12.07
N MET A 114 -20.52 -10.41 11.50
CA MET A 114 -20.77 -9.55 10.35
C MET A 114 -21.31 -10.36 9.16
N PHE A 115 -20.71 -11.49 8.82
CA PHE A 115 -21.19 -12.32 7.72
C PHE A 115 -22.57 -12.92 8.01
N THR A 116 -22.83 -13.36 9.24
CA THR A 116 -24.14 -13.87 9.64
C THR A 116 -25.20 -12.78 9.55
N TYR A 117 -24.88 -11.57 10.05
CA TYR A 117 -25.72 -10.39 9.99
C TYR A 117 -26.09 -10.04 8.54
N LEU A 118 -25.09 -9.95 7.67
CA LEU A 118 -25.26 -9.69 6.26
C LEU A 118 -26.08 -10.77 5.55
N SER A 119 -25.78 -12.04 5.82
CA SER A 119 -26.51 -13.18 5.24
C SER A 119 -28.00 -13.17 5.60
N THR A 120 -28.32 -12.69 6.80
CA THR A 120 -29.68 -12.65 7.32
C THR A 120 -30.49 -11.56 6.65
N HIS A 121 -29.90 -10.39 6.42
CA HIS A 121 -30.61 -9.25 5.82
C HIS A 121 -30.63 -9.27 4.29
N PHE A 122 -29.57 -9.77 3.68
CA PHE A 122 -29.35 -9.66 2.23
C PHE A 122 -29.32 -11.02 1.53
N GLY A 123 -29.43 -12.12 2.28
CA GLY A 123 -29.46 -13.49 1.76
C GLY A 123 -28.08 -14.12 1.53
N ILE A 124 -28.06 -15.42 1.23
CA ILE A 124 -26.82 -16.20 0.98
C ILE A 124 -26.06 -15.71 -0.26
N GLN A 125 -26.75 -15.03 -1.20
CA GLN A 125 -26.15 -14.49 -2.43
C GLN A 125 -25.12 -13.37 -2.19
N VAL A 126 -25.04 -12.83 -0.96
CA VAL A 126 -24.04 -11.83 -0.54
C VAL A 126 -22.63 -12.38 -0.61
N PHE A 127 -22.48 -13.69 -0.38
CA PHE A 127 -21.19 -14.33 -0.38
C PHE A 127 -20.94 -14.87 -1.77
N PRO A 128 -19.85 -14.43 -2.45
CA PRO A 128 -19.44 -15.13 -3.64
C PRO A 128 -19.25 -16.59 -3.24
N GLN A 129 -20.06 -17.50 -3.80
CA GLN A 129 -19.72 -18.91 -3.80
C GLN A 129 -18.31 -18.97 -4.33
N ASN A 130 -17.36 -19.40 -3.48
CA ASN A 130 -15.91 -19.39 -3.69
C ASN A 130 -15.58 -19.22 -5.18
N VAL A 131 -15.27 -17.99 -5.60
CA VAL A 131 -14.96 -17.74 -7.02
C VAL A 131 -13.78 -18.65 -7.36
N VAL A 132 -14.06 -19.73 -8.09
CA VAL A 132 -13.05 -20.69 -8.49
C VAL A 132 -12.23 -19.99 -9.57
N LYS A 133 -10.90 -20.19 -9.57
CA LYS A 133 -10.05 -19.66 -10.64
C LYS A 133 -10.65 -20.08 -11.99
N GLY A 134 -10.99 -19.11 -12.82
CA GLY A 134 -11.51 -19.38 -14.16
C GLY A 134 -10.44 -20.06 -15.02
N TYR A 135 -10.82 -21.14 -15.71
CA TYR A 135 -10.00 -21.75 -16.76
C TYR A 135 -10.76 -21.57 -18.07
N TYR A 136 -10.06 -21.08 -19.11
CA TYR A 136 -10.62 -21.01 -20.47
C TYR A 136 -11.25 -22.37 -20.85
N ASP A 137 -12.48 -22.34 -21.37
CA ASP A 137 -13.32 -23.49 -21.78
C ASP A 137 -13.81 -24.45 -20.69
N LYS A 138 -13.63 -24.13 -19.39
CA LYS A 138 -14.10 -25.01 -18.30
C LYS A 138 -15.06 -24.37 -17.32
N THR A 139 -15.06 -23.04 -17.22
CA THR A 139 -15.90 -22.33 -16.25
C THR A 139 -16.87 -21.38 -16.95
N LEU A 140 -18.07 -21.22 -16.37
CA LEU A 140 -19.12 -20.33 -16.86
C LEU A 140 -18.86 -18.87 -16.41
N TYR A 141 -19.07 -17.94 -17.34
CA TYR A 141 -18.87 -16.50 -17.13
C TYR A 141 -19.81 -15.99 -16.00
N GLY A 142 -19.25 -15.27 -15.02
CA GLY A 142 -20.00 -14.75 -13.85
C GLY A 142 -19.90 -15.58 -12.56
N TYR A 143 -19.37 -16.81 -12.61
CA TYR A 143 -19.15 -17.67 -11.43
C TYR A 143 -17.67 -17.91 -11.10
N SER A 144 -16.80 -17.23 -11.84
CA SER A 144 -15.34 -17.36 -11.76
C SER A 144 -14.76 -15.95 -11.85
N TYR A 145 -13.66 -15.70 -11.14
CA TYR A 145 -12.85 -14.52 -11.44
C TYR A 145 -11.88 -14.91 -12.57
N TYR A 146 -11.98 -14.20 -13.69
CA TYR A 146 -11.09 -14.34 -14.83
C TYR A 146 -10.08 -13.19 -14.72
N ASP A 147 -8.83 -13.52 -14.44
CA ASP A 147 -7.81 -12.54 -14.11
C ASP A 147 -6.64 -12.60 -15.07
N PRO A 148 -6.16 -11.44 -15.52
CA PRO A 148 -4.74 -11.15 -15.44
C PRO A 148 -4.38 -10.83 -13.98
N ASP A 149 -3.45 -11.60 -13.37
CA ASP A 149 -2.92 -11.42 -11.99
C ASP A 149 -2.69 -9.94 -11.56
N PRO A 150 -2.21 -9.03 -12.43
CA PRO A 150 -2.14 -7.59 -12.13
C PRO A 150 -3.40 -6.95 -11.56
N VAL A 151 -4.58 -7.36 -12.02
CA VAL A 151 -5.86 -6.77 -11.62
C VAL A 151 -6.20 -7.20 -10.19
N ARG A 152 -6.07 -8.49 -9.85
CA ARG A 152 -6.20 -8.94 -8.45
C ARG A 152 -5.24 -8.23 -7.52
N GLN A 153 -3.96 -8.15 -7.89
CA GLN A 153 -2.96 -7.50 -7.04
C GLN A 153 -3.19 -5.98 -6.92
N PHE A 154 -3.88 -5.37 -7.90
CA PHE A 154 -4.32 -3.99 -7.81
C PHE A 154 -5.36 -3.84 -6.71
N ILE A 155 -6.46 -4.60 -6.79
CA ILE A 155 -7.56 -4.56 -5.81
C ILE A 155 -7.08 -4.94 -4.40
N ARG A 156 -6.32 -6.03 -4.29
CA ARG A 156 -5.88 -6.61 -3.01
C ARG A 156 -4.90 -5.70 -2.24
N SER A 157 -4.15 -4.84 -2.92
CA SER A 157 -3.03 -4.15 -2.29
C SER A 157 -2.64 -2.81 -2.89
N THR A 158 -2.47 -2.74 -4.21
CA THR A 158 -1.85 -1.57 -4.85
C THR A 158 -2.76 -0.34 -4.81
N SER A 159 -4.07 -0.53 -4.99
CA SER A 159 -5.08 0.54 -4.91
C SER A 159 -5.06 1.23 -3.54
N ILE A 160 -5.03 0.45 -2.45
CA ILE A 160 -4.98 0.97 -1.08
C ILE A 160 -3.71 1.79 -0.90
N LYS A 161 -2.55 1.25 -1.29
CA LYS A 161 -1.27 1.95 -1.11
C LYS A 161 -1.24 3.28 -1.86
N GLU A 162 -1.64 3.30 -3.13
CA GLU A 162 -1.60 4.52 -3.92
C GLU A 162 -2.65 5.54 -3.44
N ALA A 163 -3.80 5.10 -2.90
CA ALA A 163 -4.76 5.99 -2.27
C ALA A 163 -4.27 6.59 -0.95
N LYS A 164 -3.49 5.84 -0.15
CA LYS A 164 -2.93 6.34 1.13
C LYS A 164 -1.60 7.08 0.97
N ARG A 165 -1.12 7.26 -0.27
CA ARG A 165 0.05 8.08 -0.54
C ARG A 165 -0.34 9.54 -0.34
N SER A 166 0.47 10.31 0.40
CA SER A 166 0.27 11.75 0.62
C SER A 166 0.47 12.55 -0.67
N THR A 167 -0.45 12.43 -1.62
CA THR A 167 -0.50 13.12 -2.91
C THR A 167 -1.86 13.77 -3.09
N SER A 168 -1.97 14.72 -4.02
CA SER A 168 -3.27 15.30 -4.35
C SER A 168 -4.21 14.23 -4.91
N THR A 169 -5.50 14.35 -4.64
CA THR A 169 -6.55 13.45 -5.16
C THR A 169 -6.46 13.33 -6.69
N LYS A 170 -6.23 14.44 -7.39
CA LYS A 170 -5.95 14.47 -8.84
C LYS A 170 -4.80 13.55 -9.27
N THR A 171 -3.71 13.50 -8.49
CA THR A 171 -2.58 12.61 -8.78
C THR A 171 -2.97 11.15 -8.59
N THR A 172 -3.67 10.85 -7.50
CA THR A 172 -4.19 9.50 -7.22
C THR A 172 -5.16 9.04 -8.30
N ALA A 173 -6.10 9.90 -8.71
CA ALA A 173 -7.03 9.63 -9.80
C ALA A 173 -6.29 9.31 -11.10
N SER A 174 -5.25 10.08 -11.43
CA SER A 174 -4.43 9.78 -12.62
C SER A 174 -3.74 8.41 -12.53
N ILE A 175 -3.27 8.01 -11.35
CA ILE A 175 -2.67 6.68 -11.17
C ILE A 175 -3.74 5.62 -11.42
N PHE A 176 -4.93 5.75 -10.85
CA PHE A 176 -6.02 4.79 -11.04
C PHE A 176 -6.45 4.70 -12.52
N ARG A 177 -6.60 5.83 -13.23
CA ARG A 177 -6.88 5.83 -14.68
C ARG A 177 -5.78 5.11 -15.47
N SER A 178 -4.51 5.30 -15.11
CA SER A 178 -3.41 4.60 -15.79
C SER A 178 -3.51 3.07 -15.65
N PHE A 179 -4.07 2.55 -14.55
CA PHE A 179 -4.37 1.12 -14.40
C PHE A 179 -5.56 0.68 -15.25
N VAL A 180 -6.65 1.46 -15.28
CA VAL A 180 -7.80 1.22 -16.18
C VAL A 180 -7.32 1.05 -17.61
N ASP A 181 -6.51 1.97 -18.10
CA ASP A 181 -6.13 1.97 -19.50
C ASP A 181 -5.01 0.96 -19.84
N SER A 182 -4.18 0.57 -18.88
CA SER A 182 -3.07 -0.38 -19.11
C SER A 182 -3.53 -1.84 -18.96
N LEU A 183 -4.35 -2.12 -17.95
CA LEU A 183 -4.86 -3.46 -17.66
C LEU A 183 -6.25 -3.71 -18.25
N ARG A 184 -6.84 -2.71 -18.95
CA ARG A 184 -8.20 -2.76 -19.51
C ARG A 184 -9.25 -3.12 -18.47
N MET A 185 -9.11 -2.55 -17.27
CA MET A 185 -10.08 -2.77 -16.19
C MET A 185 -11.40 -2.06 -16.50
N ASP A 186 -12.49 -2.55 -15.92
CA ASP A 186 -13.76 -1.85 -15.96
C ASP A 186 -13.66 -0.51 -15.22
N TYR A 187 -14.00 0.59 -15.91
CA TYR A 187 -13.88 1.94 -15.37
C TYR A 187 -14.74 2.12 -14.13
N ASN A 188 -15.98 1.64 -14.15
CA ASN A 188 -16.92 1.83 -13.04
C ASN A 188 -16.42 1.15 -11.76
N THR A 189 -15.85 -0.05 -11.89
CA THR A 189 -15.24 -0.77 -10.76
C THR A 189 -14.08 0.03 -10.15
N VAL A 190 -13.21 0.61 -10.96
CA VAL A 190 -12.07 1.41 -10.48
C VAL A 190 -12.53 2.77 -9.94
N ASP A 191 -13.55 3.39 -10.54
CA ASP A 191 -14.18 4.63 -10.10
C ASP A 191 -14.80 4.48 -8.71
N GLU A 192 -15.58 3.43 -8.50
CA GLU A 192 -16.17 3.10 -7.20
C GLU A 192 -15.06 2.83 -6.16
N THR A 193 -14.05 2.03 -6.51
CA THR A 193 -12.90 1.78 -5.63
C THR A 193 -12.22 3.09 -5.20
N TYR A 194 -11.96 3.97 -6.16
CA TYR A 194 -11.33 5.26 -5.92
C TYR A 194 -12.20 6.13 -5.00
N LYS A 195 -13.48 6.32 -5.36
CA LYS A 195 -14.45 7.13 -4.62
C LYS A 195 -14.53 6.73 -3.16
N TYR A 196 -14.55 5.44 -2.87
CA TYR A 196 -14.63 4.95 -1.49
C TYR A 196 -13.31 5.06 -0.75
N LEU A 197 -12.17 4.78 -1.38
CA LEU A 197 -10.86 4.99 -0.74
C LEU A 197 -10.63 6.45 -0.37
N VAL A 198 -11.09 7.39 -1.22
CA VAL A 198 -11.11 8.83 -0.92
C VAL A 198 -12.09 9.13 0.21
N ALA A 199 -13.28 8.52 0.21
CA ALA A 199 -14.25 8.70 1.30
C ALA A 199 -13.68 8.26 2.66
N PHE A 200 -12.97 7.12 2.75
CA PHE A 200 -12.29 6.69 3.98
C PHE A 200 -11.23 7.70 4.45
N GLU A 201 -10.46 8.27 3.51
CA GLU A 201 -9.46 9.29 3.83
C GLU A 201 -10.13 10.58 4.34
N LYS A 202 -11.21 11.00 3.67
CA LYS A 202 -11.96 12.23 3.99
C LYS A 202 -12.79 12.08 5.25
N ALA A 203 -13.31 10.90 5.56
CA ALA A 203 -13.98 10.61 6.82
C ALA A 203 -13.09 11.04 7.99
N LYS A 204 -11.85 10.56 8.00
CA LYS A 204 -10.85 10.87 9.04
C LYS A 204 -10.57 12.36 9.22
N THR A 205 -10.50 13.16 8.15
CA THR A 205 -10.08 14.57 8.24
C THR A 205 -11.25 15.56 8.25
N ASN A 206 -12.33 15.21 7.57
CA ASN A 206 -13.41 16.12 7.25
C ASN A 206 -14.74 15.71 7.89
N SER A 207 -14.90 14.50 8.39
CA SER A 207 -16.18 14.00 8.92
C SER A 207 -15.96 13.24 10.24
N ALA A 208 -16.01 13.96 11.35
CA ALA A 208 -15.80 13.33 12.65
C ALA A 208 -16.91 12.30 12.98
N PHE A 209 -16.54 11.03 13.00
CA PHE A 209 -17.35 9.96 13.59
C PHE A 209 -16.91 9.73 15.04
N SER A 210 -17.84 9.39 15.93
CA SER A 210 -17.52 9.01 17.32
C SER A 210 -16.47 7.89 17.40
N GLU A 211 -16.54 6.95 16.47
CA GLU A 211 -15.68 5.76 16.37
C GLU A 211 -14.41 5.98 15.50
N TYR A 212 -14.36 7.09 14.75
CA TYR A 212 -13.33 7.32 13.73
C TYR A 212 -13.03 8.81 13.58
N SER A 213 -12.51 9.39 14.65
CA SER A 213 -12.08 10.79 14.68
C SER A 213 -10.88 11.02 15.59
N TRP A 214 -10.16 12.10 15.30
CA TRP A 214 -9.04 12.61 16.08
C TRP A 214 -9.32 14.07 16.38
N SER A 215 -9.36 14.45 17.65
CA SER A 215 -9.74 15.81 18.11
C SER A 215 -9.01 16.93 17.37
N ASP A 216 -7.76 16.69 17.01
CA ASP A 216 -6.87 17.70 16.44
C ASP A 216 -6.81 17.68 14.91
N LYS A 217 -7.57 16.78 14.26
CA LYS A 217 -7.53 16.55 12.81
C LYS A 217 -8.89 16.46 12.14
N SER A 218 -9.85 15.85 12.81
CA SER A 218 -11.19 15.62 12.27
C SER A 218 -12.03 16.88 12.49
N THR A 219 -12.75 17.28 11.44
CA THR A 219 -13.72 18.37 11.52
C THR A 219 -15.10 17.78 11.74
N ALA A 220 -15.86 18.33 12.68
CA ALA A 220 -17.28 18.01 12.82
C ALA A 220 -18.05 18.60 11.63
N GLN A 221 -18.90 17.79 11.00
CA GLN A 221 -19.84 18.26 9.98
C GLN A 221 -21.23 18.37 10.58
N GLU A 222 -22.10 19.11 9.90
CA GLU A 222 -23.52 19.10 10.20
C GLU A 222 -24.10 17.71 9.92
N GLU A 223 -24.91 17.21 10.86
CA GLU A 223 -25.64 15.98 10.70
C GLU A 223 -26.93 16.24 9.90
N ILE A 224 -27.14 15.46 8.84
CA ILE A 224 -28.37 15.46 8.04
C ILE A 224 -29.06 14.13 8.32
N ASP A 225 -30.21 14.17 8.99
CA ASP A 225 -30.97 12.98 9.39
C ASP A 225 -30.11 11.93 10.14
N GLU A 226 -29.39 12.38 11.17
CA GLU A 226 -28.47 11.57 12.00
C GLU A 226 -27.27 10.98 11.23
N LYS A 227 -27.03 11.42 9.99
CA LYS A 227 -25.90 11.00 9.15
C LYS A 227 -24.92 12.15 8.97
N VAL A 228 -23.64 11.82 8.97
CA VAL A 228 -22.54 12.73 8.68
C VAL A 228 -22.26 12.71 7.18
N SER A 229 -22.15 13.89 6.59
CA SER A 229 -21.68 14.07 5.22
C SER A 229 -20.20 13.75 5.09
N ILE A 230 -19.85 12.85 4.18
CA ILE A 230 -18.47 12.56 3.78
C ILE A 230 -18.25 13.09 2.36
N PRO A 231 -17.51 14.21 2.19
CA PRO A 231 -17.18 14.70 0.86
C PRO A 231 -16.22 13.73 0.19
N THR A 232 -16.50 13.37 -1.06
CA THR A 232 -15.63 12.54 -1.90
C THR A 232 -15.65 13.05 -3.34
N GLU A 233 -14.96 12.35 -4.23
CA GLU A 233 -14.92 12.65 -5.65
C GLU A 233 -14.85 11.35 -6.45
N LYS A 234 -15.45 11.38 -7.63
CA LYS A 234 -15.29 10.32 -8.62
C LYS A 234 -13.90 10.42 -9.27
N LEU A 235 -13.51 9.36 -9.94
CA LEU A 235 -12.27 9.25 -10.67
C LEU A 235 -12.13 10.31 -11.77
N ASP A 236 -13.23 10.85 -12.30
CA ASP A 236 -13.24 11.95 -13.26
C ASP A 236 -12.97 13.33 -12.62
N GLY A 237 -13.03 13.42 -11.27
CA GLY A 237 -12.89 14.63 -10.48
C GLY A 237 -14.21 15.32 -10.15
N SER A 238 -15.35 14.75 -10.55
CA SER A 238 -16.66 15.27 -10.18
C SER A 238 -16.90 15.09 -8.66
N PRO A 239 -17.40 16.12 -7.97
CA PRO A 239 -17.68 16.03 -6.54
C PRO A 239 -18.79 15.01 -6.30
N SER A 240 -18.66 14.27 -5.22
CA SER A 240 -19.65 13.29 -4.77
C SER A 240 -19.70 13.30 -3.23
N GLU A 241 -20.71 12.68 -2.67
CA GLU A 241 -20.96 12.68 -1.23
C GLU A 241 -21.47 11.30 -0.83
N ILE A 242 -21.07 10.86 0.35
CA ILE A 242 -21.59 9.66 0.99
C ILE A 242 -22.09 10.06 2.37
N LEU A 243 -23.33 9.71 2.69
CA LEU A 243 -23.92 9.91 4.01
C LEU A 243 -23.75 8.62 4.82
N ALA A 244 -23.20 8.72 6.02
CA ALA A 244 -23.06 7.60 6.93
C ALA A 244 -23.21 8.05 8.39
N TYR A 245 -23.74 7.21 9.27
CA TYR A 245 -23.78 7.49 10.72
C TYR A 245 -22.58 6.88 11.48
N SER A 246 -21.94 5.84 10.92
CA SER A 246 -20.74 5.20 11.46
C SER A 246 -19.86 4.64 10.35
N MET A 247 -18.63 4.24 10.70
CA MET A 247 -17.74 3.54 9.77
C MET A 247 -18.30 2.18 9.35
N GLY A 248 -18.96 1.48 10.28
CA GLY A 248 -19.67 0.25 9.99
C GLY A 248 -20.79 0.46 8.98
N ASN A 249 -21.54 1.55 9.11
CA ASN A 249 -22.58 1.91 8.14
C ASN A 249 -22.01 2.20 6.75
N LEU A 250 -20.86 2.86 6.66
CA LEU A 250 -20.17 3.10 5.39
C LEU A 250 -19.87 1.77 4.66
N TRP A 251 -19.43 0.72 5.38
CA TRP A 251 -19.24 -0.62 4.81
C TRP A 251 -20.54 -1.31 4.38
N LEU A 252 -21.62 -1.11 5.14
CA LEU A 252 -22.92 -1.69 4.83
C LEU A 252 -23.58 -1.03 3.61
N ASP A 253 -23.57 0.30 3.54
CA ASP A 253 -24.04 1.08 2.37
C ASP A 253 -23.35 0.63 1.08
N LEU A 254 -22.04 0.44 1.19
CA LEU A 254 -21.19 -0.10 0.15
C LEU A 254 -21.62 -1.47 -0.36
N LEU A 255 -21.76 -2.41 0.56
CA LEU A 255 -22.13 -3.77 0.23
C LEU A 255 -23.53 -3.83 -0.36
N ALA A 256 -24.47 -3.08 0.22
CA ALA A 256 -25.83 -2.97 -0.27
C ALA A 256 -25.87 -2.45 -1.71
N LYS A 257 -25.15 -1.37 -2.02
CA LYS A 257 -25.02 -0.83 -3.39
C LYS A 257 -24.46 -1.86 -4.36
N ARG A 258 -23.42 -2.61 -3.98
CA ARG A 258 -22.88 -3.71 -4.80
C ARG A 258 -23.95 -4.75 -5.12
N LEU A 259 -24.79 -5.09 -4.15
CA LEU A 259 -25.84 -6.09 -4.30
C LEU A 259 -27.08 -5.53 -5.03
N GLY A 260 -27.08 -4.25 -5.42
CA GLY A 260 -28.24 -3.59 -6.01
C GLY A 260 -29.39 -3.40 -5.01
N ILE A 261 -29.07 -3.43 -3.71
CA ILE A 261 -30.04 -3.29 -2.63
C ILE A 261 -29.96 -1.85 -2.13
N ASP A 262 -31.06 -1.12 -2.24
CA ASP A 262 -31.16 0.19 -1.61
C ASP A 262 -31.47 0.00 -0.11
N ILE A 263 -30.45 0.15 0.74
CA ILE A 263 -30.64 0.12 2.18
C ILE A 263 -31.04 1.47 2.75
N THR A 264 -31.05 2.56 1.96
CA THR A 264 -31.36 3.91 2.44
C THR A 264 -32.66 3.97 3.26
N PRO A 265 -33.77 3.32 2.86
CA PRO A 265 -35.02 3.32 3.63
C PRO A 265 -34.96 2.50 4.93
N ILE A 266 -34.01 1.55 5.02
CA ILE A 266 -33.84 0.63 6.15
C ILE A 266 -32.86 1.21 7.18
N VAL A 267 -31.91 2.01 6.69
CA VAL A 267 -30.87 2.67 7.48
C VAL A 267 -31.43 3.79 8.36
N GLU A 268 -32.53 4.45 7.98
CA GLU A 268 -33.21 5.47 8.83
C GLU A 268 -33.73 4.92 10.17
N LYS A 269 -33.96 3.60 10.28
CA LYS A 269 -34.43 2.95 11.53
C LYS A 269 -33.45 1.93 12.10
N GLY A 270 -32.30 1.75 11.45
CA GLY A 270 -31.41 0.61 11.65
C GLY A 270 -31.95 -0.67 11.01
N LEU A 271 -31.04 -1.54 10.60
CA LEU A 271 -31.38 -2.90 10.21
C LEU A 271 -31.95 -3.65 11.43
N PRO A 272 -32.98 -4.50 11.27
CA PRO A 272 -33.54 -5.27 12.38
C PRO A 272 -32.47 -6.05 13.13
N GLU A 273 -32.63 -6.24 14.44
CA GLU A 273 -31.70 -7.07 15.20
C GLU A 273 -31.73 -8.52 14.69
N VAL A 274 -30.55 -9.10 14.52
CA VAL A 274 -30.40 -10.52 14.23
C VAL A 274 -30.21 -11.23 15.58
N PRO A 275 -31.08 -12.21 15.94
CA PRO A 275 -30.96 -12.92 17.20
C PRO A 275 -29.57 -13.48 17.41
N ASP A 276 -29.01 -13.27 18.61
CA ASP A 276 -27.68 -13.74 19.03
C ASP A 276 -26.49 -13.23 18.19
N VAL A 277 -26.70 -12.28 17.27
CA VAL A 277 -25.66 -11.66 16.45
C VAL A 277 -25.62 -10.16 16.76
N PRO A 278 -24.63 -9.70 17.53
CA PRO A 278 -24.46 -8.28 17.81
C PRO A 278 -24.29 -7.48 16.51
N ASP A 279 -24.86 -6.29 16.45
CA ASP A 279 -24.75 -5.41 15.29
C ASP A 279 -23.27 -5.12 14.96
N PRO A 280 -22.75 -5.63 13.83
CA PRO A 280 -21.34 -5.49 13.48
C PRO A 280 -20.97 -4.03 13.20
N SER A 281 -21.95 -3.18 12.82
CA SER A 281 -21.72 -1.78 12.51
C SER A 281 -21.41 -0.91 13.73
N LYS A 282 -21.76 -1.40 14.92
CA LYS A 282 -21.57 -0.73 16.23
C LYS A 282 -20.36 -1.26 17.02
N ARG A 283 -19.62 -2.24 16.47
CA ARG A 283 -18.52 -2.94 17.16
C ARG A 283 -17.23 -3.05 16.34
N ALA A 284 -17.27 -2.55 15.11
CA ALA A 284 -16.19 -2.61 14.14
C ALA A 284 -14.87 -2.01 14.67
N ASP A 285 -14.99 -0.91 15.42
CA ASP A 285 -13.92 -0.17 16.06
C ASP A 285 -13.28 -0.97 17.21
N ILE A 286 -14.05 -1.44 18.20
CA ILE A 286 -13.51 -2.12 19.37
C ILE A 286 -12.80 -3.43 18.99
N ALA A 287 -13.38 -4.20 18.06
CA ALA A 287 -12.85 -5.52 17.69
C ALA A 287 -11.56 -5.45 16.85
N ILE A 288 -11.41 -4.45 15.99
CA ILE A 288 -10.31 -4.37 15.01
C ILE A 288 -9.32 -3.26 15.35
N ALA A 289 -9.82 -2.07 15.69
CA ALA A 289 -9.01 -0.88 15.92
C ALA A 289 -8.13 -1.01 17.14
N GLU A 290 -8.75 -1.24 18.29
CA GLU A 290 -8.03 -1.16 19.55
C GLU A 290 -6.99 -2.28 19.66
N THR A 291 -7.34 -3.48 19.20
CA THR A 291 -6.45 -4.64 19.33
C THR A 291 -5.30 -4.58 18.33
N ILE A 292 -5.57 -4.36 17.03
CA ILE A 292 -4.50 -4.30 16.02
C ILE A 292 -3.69 -3.02 16.17
N ALA A 293 -4.34 -1.86 16.25
CA ALA A 293 -3.63 -0.58 16.24
C ALA A 293 -2.77 -0.43 17.48
N LYS A 294 -3.26 -0.79 18.68
CA LYS A 294 -2.45 -0.71 19.90
C LYS A 294 -1.21 -1.59 19.82
N GLU A 295 -1.37 -2.85 19.43
CA GLU A 295 -0.21 -3.75 19.34
C GLU A 295 0.75 -3.31 18.23
N GLN A 296 0.25 -2.97 17.04
CA GLN A 296 1.11 -2.53 15.94
C GLN A 296 1.82 -1.20 16.24
N LYS A 297 1.19 -0.26 16.95
CA LYS A 297 1.85 0.95 17.47
C LYS A 297 3.02 0.61 18.37
N MET A 298 2.81 -0.31 19.32
CA MET A 298 3.90 -0.75 20.21
C MET A 298 5.07 -1.35 19.44
N ARG A 299 4.83 -1.91 18.25
CA ARG A 299 5.90 -2.46 17.40
C ARG A 299 6.71 -1.40 16.64
N LEU A 300 6.27 -0.13 16.59
CA LEU A 300 7.04 0.94 15.94
C LEU A 300 8.46 1.06 16.50
N VAL A 301 8.62 0.79 17.80
CA VAL A 301 9.91 0.78 18.51
C VAL A 301 10.89 -0.27 17.97
N TYR A 302 10.41 -1.32 17.31
CA TYR A 302 11.27 -2.32 16.69
C TYR A 302 11.79 -1.89 15.32
N THR A 303 11.24 -0.84 14.70
CA THR A 303 11.61 -0.43 13.33
C THR A 303 13.12 -0.19 13.17
N PRO A 304 13.82 0.52 14.07
CA PRO A 304 15.27 0.70 13.97
C PRO A 304 16.03 -0.62 14.03
N VAL A 305 15.58 -1.54 14.90
CA VAL A 305 16.21 -2.85 15.09
C VAL A 305 15.96 -3.75 13.88
N ILE A 306 14.74 -3.74 13.31
CA ILE A 306 14.41 -4.43 12.06
C ILE A 306 15.27 -3.89 10.92
N ALA A 307 15.43 -2.57 10.84
CA ALA A 307 16.23 -1.93 9.80
C ALA A 307 17.70 -2.34 9.86
N ALA A 308 18.25 -2.56 11.06
CA ALA A 308 19.64 -3.01 11.26
C ALA A 308 19.80 -4.53 11.37
N ASN A 309 18.71 -5.30 11.36
CA ASN A 309 18.74 -6.75 11.47
C ASN A 309 19.58 -7.38 10.34
N TYR A 310 20.12 -8.57 10.60
CA TYR A 310 21.02 -9.32 9.71
C TYR A 310 22.32 -8.57 9.39
N GLN A 311 22.94 -8.00 10.43
CA GLN A 311 24.22 -7.33 10.35
C GLN A 311 25.15 -7.81 11.45
N ARG A 312 26.35 -8.27 11.09
CA ARG A 312 27.30 -8.78 12.08
C ARG A 312 27.89 -7.63 12.91
N PRO A 313 28.31 -7.89 14.16
CA PRO A 313 28.94 -6.86 14.99
C PRO A 313 30.12 -6.14 14.31
N GLU A 314 30.97 -6.87 13.60
CA GLU A 314 32.11 -6.30 12.84
C GLU A 314 31.66 -5.29 11.77
N GLU A 315 30.54 -5.60 11.09
CA GLU A 315 29.95 -4.75 10.04
C GLU A 315 29.26 -3.49 10.63
N MET A 316 28.93 -3.49 11.93
CA MET A 316 28.40 -2.34 12.68
C MET A 316 29.49 -1.37 13.15
N GLU A 317 30.75 -1.82 13.18
CA GLU A 317 31.91 -1.01 13.56
C GLU A 317 32.65 -0.45 12.34
N LYS A 318 32.61 -1.18 11.20
CA LYS A 318 33.33 -0.80 9.99
C LYS A 318 32.43 -0.75 8.75
N PRO A 319 32.29 0.42 8.11
CA PRO A 319 31.41 0.57 6.94
C PRO A 319 31.86 -0.21 5.70
N HIS A 320 33.17 -0.44 5.55
CA HIS A 320 33.74 -1.12 4.38
C HIS A 320 33.61 -2.64 4.42
N GLU A 321 33.35 -3.21 5.60
CA GLU A 321 33.09 -4.65 5.76
C GLU A 321 31.58 -4.97 5.56
N ASN A 322 30.73 -3.93 5.52
CA ASN A 322 29.29 -4.08 5.49
C ASN A 322 28.73 -4.24 4.07
N ARG A 323 28.27 -5.45 3.75
CA ARG A 323 27.68 -5.78 2.45
C ARG A 323 26.45 -4.94 2.08
N ARG A 324 25.64 -4.52 3.05
CA ARG A 324 24.43 -3.71 2.78
C ARG A 324 24.79 -2.32 2.30
N VAL A 325 25.90 -1.77 2.79
CA VAL A 325 26.45 -0.49 2.32
C VAL A 325 26.88 -0.58 0.86
N ASP A 326 27.43 -1.72 0.44
CA ASP A 326 27.77 -1.97 -0.97
C ASP A 326 26.54 -2.13 -1.85
N VAL A 327 25.52 -2.88 -1.42
CA VAL A 327 24.25 -3.03 -2.15
C VAL A 327 23.55 -1.68 -2.32
N PHE A 328 23.56 -0.85 -1.28
CA PHE A 328 23.08 0.53 -1.35
C PHE A 328 23.89 1.34 -2.36
N GLY A 329 25.22 1.26 -2.30
CA GLY A 329 26.12 1.93 -3.24
C GLY A 329 25.87 1.54 -4.70
N GLN A 330 25.71 0.25 -5.00
CA GLN A 330 25.38 -0.23 -6.35
C GLN A 330 24.06 0.39 -6.85
N SER A 331 23.03 0.39 -5.99
CA SER A 331 21.73 0.98 -6.33
C SER A 331 21.82 2.49 -6.61
N ARG A 332 22.64 3.22 -5.84
CA ARG A 332 22.88 4.66 -6.05
C ARG A 332 23.70 4.92 -7.31
N ALA A 333 24.66 4.07 -7.65
CA ALA A 333 25.43 4.20 -8.88
C ALA A 333 24.53 4.10 -10.12
N ILE A 334 23.60 3.13 -10.15
CA ILE A 334 22.61 2.98 -11.22
C ILE A 334 21.72 4.22 -11.31
N TYR A 335 21.21 4.70 -10.17
CA TYR A 335 20.43 5.93 -10.13
C TYR A 335 21.20 7.11 -10.74
N TYR A 336 22.47 7.30 -10.40
CA TYR A 336 23.29 8.37 -10.97
C TYR A 336 23.56 8.20 -12.47
N SER A 337 23.77 6.96 -12.93
CA SER A 337 23.91 6.65 -14.36
C SER A 337 22.68 7.14 -15.14
N ILE A 338 21.49 6.76 -14.67
CA ILE A 338 20.23 7.13 -15.30
C ILE A 338 19.96 8.63 -15.19
N LYS A 339 20.19 9.23 -14.01
CA LYS A 339 20.05 10.67 -13.79
C LYS A 339 20.91 11.47 -14.79
N ASN A 340 22.19 11.11 -14.93
CA ASN A 340 23.10 11.78 -15.86
C ASN A 340 22.67 11.62 -17.31
N ALA A 341 22.08 10.48 -17.67
CA ALA A 341 21.51 10.29 -19.00
C ALA A 341 20.34 11.25 -19.27
N ILE A 342 19.43 11.40 -18.30
CA ILE A 342 18.30 12.32 -18.40
C ILE A 342 18.80 13.77 -18.50
N GLU A 343 19.75 14.16 -17.65
CA GLU A 343 20.29 15.53 -17.64
C GLU A 343 20.98 15.90 -18.97
N LYS A 344 21.63 14.93 -19.62
CA LYS A 344 22.26 15.13 -20.94
C LYS A 344 21.22 15.25 -22.06
N GLU A 345 20.29 14.30 -22.13
CA GLU A 345 19.26 14.26 -23.18
C GLU A 345 18.37 15.53 -23.13
N LEU A 346 18.05 15.98 -21.92
CA LEU A 346 17.14 17.10 -21.69
C LEU A 346 17.87 18.40 -21.32
N GLN A 347 19.14 18.56 -21.71
CA GLN A 347 19.96 19.74 -21.36
C GLN A 347 19.31 21.07 -21.75
N ASN A 348 18.54 21.08 -22.84
CA ASN A 348 17.85 22.27 -23.35
C ASN A 348 16.49 22.52 -22.67
N GLN A 349 16.02 21.61 -21.82
CA GLN A 349 14.75 21.75 -21.11
C GLN A 349 14.94 22.50 -19.78
N PRO A 350 13.90 23.21 -19.31
CA PRO A 350 13.91 23.83 -17.99
C PRO A 350 14.26 22.83 -16.87
N LYS A 351 14.94 23.31 -15.82
CA LYS A 351 15.39 22.46 -14.70
C LYS A 351 14.22 21.70 -14.04
N TYR A 352 13.05 22.32 -13.92
CA TYR A 352 11.88 21.67 -13.31
C TYR A 352 11.38 20.49 -14.15
N VAL A 353 11.37 20.61 -15.49
CA VAL A 353 10.99 19.51 -16.40
C VAL A 353 11.97 18.34 -16.23
N ARG A 354 13.28 18.63 -16.25
CA ARG A 354 14.32 17.61 -16.00
C ARG A 354 14.12 16.90 -14.66
N ASN A 355 13.82 17.65 -13.60
CA ASN A 355 13.56 17.08 -12.29
C ASN A 355 12.34 16.14 -12.30
N LEU A 356 11.27 16.47 -13.04
CA LEU A 356 10.11 15.59 -13.15
C LEU A 356 10.47 14.25 -13.81
N TYR A 357 11.25 14.25 -14.89
CA TYR A 357 11.76 13.00 -15.49
C TYR A 357 12.65 12.20 -14.53
N ILE A 358 13.51 12.87 -13.76
CA ILE A 358 14.34 12.21 -12.75
C ILE A 358 13.47 11.54 -11.69
N VAL A 359 12.43 12.22 -11.20
CA VAL A 359 11.48 11.65 -10.23
C VAL A 359 10.72 10.47 -10.83
N ALA A 360 10.27 10.59 -12.09
CA ALA A 360 9.56 9.53 -12.80
C ALA A 360 10.39 8.24 -12.87
N VAL A 361 11.66 8.36 -13.28
CA VAL A 361 12.53 7.20 -13.42
C VAL A 361 13.00 6.67 -12.06
N GLN A 362 13.13 7.53 -11.04
CA GLN A 362 13.38 7.10 -9.67
C GLN A 362 12.21 6.25 -9.12
N GLN A 363 10.97 6.66 -9.40
CA GLN A 363 9.79 5.88 -9.03
C GLN A 363 9.77 4.53 -9.77
N LEU A 364 10.05 4.51 -11.08
CA LEU A 364 10.16 3.26 -11.85
C LEU A 364 11.21 2.33 -11.25
N TYR A 365 12.41 2.84 -10.98
CA TYR A 365 13.48 2.07 -10.37
C TYR A 365 13.06 1.52 -8.99
N ALA A 366 12.38 2.33 -8.17
CA ALA A 366 11.86 1.88 -6.89
C ALA A 366 10.80 0.76 -7.05
N ARG A 367 9.89 0.85 -8.03
CA ARG A 367 8.91 -0.21 -8.33
C ARG A 367 9.60 -1.53 -8.72
N LEU A 368 10.66 -1.45 -9.52
CA LEU A 368 11.41 -2.61 -10.03
C LEU A 368 12.32 -3.26 -8.99
N THR A 369 12.91 -2.47 -8.09
CA THR A 369 13.99 -2.95 -7.21
C THR A 369 13.62 -3.06 -5.75
N ARG A 370 12.48 -2.51 -5.31
CA ARG A 370 12.06 -2.59 -3.91
C ARG A 370 11.79 -4.05 -3.53
N ASP A 371 12.62 -4.55 -2.62
CA ASP A 371 12.48 -5.87 -2.01
C ASP A 371 11.51 -5.77 -0.82
N GLY A 372 10.34 -6.39 -0.95
CA GLY A 372 9.33 -6.40 0.11
C GLY A 372 8.46 -5.14 0.17
N GLY A 373 7.67 -5.05 1.25
CA GLY A 373 6.61 -4.05 1.40
C GLY A 373 5.36 -4.37 0.58
N TRP A 374 4.20 -4.08 1.17
CA TRP A 374 2.90 -4.24 0.52
C TRP A 374 2.66 -3.15 -0.53
N GLY A 375 1.70 -3.39 -1.43
CA GLY A 375 1.16 -2.40 -2.37
C GLY A 375 1.99 -2.17 -3.62
N ASN A 376 3.00 -3.00 -3.89
CA ASN A 376 3.69 -3.00 -5.20
C ASN A 376 3.38 -4.27 -6.01
N ASP A 377 2.44 -5.07 -5.55
CA ASP A 377 2.23 -6.42 -6.07
C ASP A 377 1.69 -6.38 -7.50
N SER A 378 0.82 -5.41 -7.84
CA SER A 378 0.31 -5.24 -9.21
C SER A 378 1.42 -4.90 -10.19
N TYR A 379 2.34 -4.00 -9.82
CA TYR A 379 3.49 -3.65 -10.66
C TYR A 379 4.44 -4.83 -10.89
N ARG A 380 4.53 -5.77 -9.94
CA ARG A 380 5.40 -6.95 -10.04
C ARG A 380 4.77 -8.07 -10.87
N SER A 381 3.46 -8.14 -10.90
CA SER A 381 2.71 -9.11 -11.71
C SER A 381 2.51 -8.67 -13.16
N MET A 382 2.70 -7.39 -13.47
CA MET A 382 2.62 -6.86 -14.83
C MET A 382 3.73 -7.42 -15.72
N THR A 383 3.41 -7.66 -16.99
CA THR A 383 4.40 -7.79 -18.05
C THR A 383 5.18 -6.48 -18.21
N LEU A 384 6.34 -6.54 -18.87
CA LEU A 384 7.15 -5.35 -19.07
C LEU A 384 6.42 -4.27 -19.90
N GLU A 385 5.62 -4.70 -20.89
CA GLU A 385 4.81 -3.82 -21.73
C GLU A 385 3.64 -3.20 -20.97
N GLU A 386 2.93 -3.97 -20.13
CA GLU A 386 1.88 -3.42 -19.26
C GLU A 386 2.45 -2.39 -18.29
N LEU A 387 3.58 -2.69 -17.66
CA LEU A 387 4.26 -1.77 -16.75
C LEU A 387 4.73 -0.50 -17.47
N LYS A 388 5.29 -0.64 -18.68
CA LYS A 388 5.69 0.49 -19.53
C LYS A 388 4.49 1.38 -19.86
N ASN A 389 3.41 0.79 -20.35
CA ASN A 389 2.19 1.49 -20.70
C ASN A 389 1.57 2.20 -19.50
N GLN A 390 1.46 1.52 -18.35
CA GLN A 390 0.96 2.11 -17.11
C GLN A 390 1.82 3.31 -16.68
N TRP A 391 3.14 3.12 -16.64
CA TRP A 391 4.05 4.15 -16.16
C TRP A 391 4.09 5.35 -17.10
N ILE A 392 4.08 5.14 -18.43
CA ILE A 392 3.99 6.24 -19.40
C ILE A 392 2.71 7.04 -19.19
N LYS A 393 1.53 6.38 -19.13
CA LYS A 393 0.24 7.07 -18.94
C LYS A 393 0.17 7.86 -17.63
N GLU A 394 0.74 7.33 -16.54
CA GLU A 394 0.80 8.03 -15.25
C GLU A 394 1.61 9.34 -15.32
N TRP A 395 2.67 9.38 -16.12
CA TRP A 395 3.56 10.53 -16.21
C TRP A 395 3.22 11.48 -17.35
N GLU A 396 2.59 10.98 -18.41
CA GLU A 396 2.01 11.77 -19.49
C GLU A 396 0.91 12.70 -18.97
N SER A 397 0.04 12.21 -18.08
CA SER A 397 -0.99 13.05 -17.44
C SER A 397 -0.42 14.18 -16.58
N LYS A 398 0.86 14.08 -16.18
CA LYS A 398 1.61 15.11 -15.45
C LYS A 398 2.37 16.05 -16.40
N GLY A 399 2.15 15.93 -17.71
CA GLY A 399 2.70 16.79 -18.74
C GLY A 399 4.08 16.35 -19.28
N LEU A 400 4.48 15.08 -19.08
CA LEU A 400 5.71 14.54 -19.67
C LEU A 400 5.45 13.93 -21.04
N ASP A 401 6.46 13.96 -21.90
CA ASP A 401 6.40 13.47 -23.27
C ASP A 401 6.50 11.93 -23.27
N PRO A 402 5.52 11.20 -23.85
CA PRO A 402 5.47 9.75 -23.82
C PRO A 402 6.62 9.08 -24.58
N ASP A 403 7.15 9.71 -25.64
CA ASP A 403 8.27 9.16 -26.42
C ASP A 403 9.57 9.25 -25.62
N ILE A 404 9.78 10.37 -24.93
CA ILE A 404 10.93 10.56 -24.03
C ILE A 404 10.84 9.59 -22.84
N LEU A 405 9.64 9.43 -22.26
CA LEU A 405 9.39 8.46 -21.20
C LEU A 405 9.72 7.04 -21.68
N GLY A 406 9.23 6.63 -22.85
CA GLY A 406 9.51 5.32 -23.44
C GLY A 406 11.02 5.03 -23.55
N LYS A 407 11.80 6.00 -24.04
CA LYS A 407 13.27 5.89 -24.10
C LYS A 407 13.91 5.71 -22.72
N PHE A 408 13.48 6.48 -21.72
CA PHE A 408 14.03 6.37 -20.38
C PHE A 408 13.57 5.11 -19.64
N PHE A 409 12.38 4.60 -19.94
CA PHE A 409 11.93 3.30 -19.46
C PHE A 409 12.89 2.20 -19.92
N ASP A 410 13.12 2.11 -21.23
CA ASP A 410 13.98 1.07 -21.82
C ASP A 410 15.41 1.16 -21.27
N LYS A 411 15.92 2.39 -21.13
CA LYS A 411 17.23 2.63 -20.51
C LYS A 411 17.28 2.20 -19.05
N ALA A 412 16.27 2.53 -18.25
CA ALA A 412 16.22 2.15 -16.84
C ALA A 412 16.18 0.62 -16.69
N ILE A 413 15.43 -0.09 -17.55
CA ILE A 413 15.41 -1.55 -17.59
C ILE A 413 16.78 -2.12 -17.96
N GLN A 414 17.45 -1.55 -18.97
CA GLN A 414 18.78 -1.98 -19.37
C GLN A 414 19.79 -1.82 -18.23
N GLU A 415 19.88 -0.63 -17.64
CA GLU A 415 20.78 -0.33 -16.53
C GLU A 415 20.50 -1.23 -15.32
N ALA A 416 19.22 -1.49 -15.02
CA ALA A 416 18.85 -2.35 -13.90
C ALA A 416 19.13 -3.84 -14.20
N LYS A 417 19.04 -4.31 -15.46
CA LYS A 417 19.41 -5.69 -15.85
C LYS A 417 20.92 -5.97 -15.70
N TYR A 418 21.76 -4.99 -16.02
CA TYR A 418 23.22 -5.17 -16.07
C TYR A 418 23.95 -4.66 -14.82
N GLY A 419 23.43 -3.61 -14.18
CA GLY A 419 24.08 -2.94 -13.06
C GLY A 419 23.54 -3.32 -11.68
N ALA A 420 22.32 -3.87 -11.59
CA ALA A 420 21.72 -4.19 -10.29
C ALA A 420 22.35 -5.43 -9.67
N SER A 421 22.26 -5.53 -8.34
CA SER A 421 22.70 -6.71 -7.60
C SER A 421 22.10 -7.99 -8.21
N ILE A 422 22.78 -9.13 -8.08
CA ILE A 422 22.31 -10.43 -8.62
C ILE A 422 20.84 -10.70 -8.26
N ARG A 423 20.42 -10.30 -7.05
CA ARG A 423 19.03 -10.43 -6.58
C ARG A 423 18.06 -9.55 -7.37
N SER A 424 18.37 -8.26 -7.51
CA SER A 424 17.56 -7.30 -8.26
C SER A 424 17.52 -7.65 -9.76
N ALA A 425 18.66 -8.03 -10.34
CA ALA A 425 18.75 -8.45 -11.73
C ALA A 425 17.94 -9.73 -12.00
N SER A 426 17.93 -10.69 -11.07
CA SER A 426 17.12 -11.92 -11.19
C SER A 426 15.61 -11.62 -11.18
N LYS A 427 15.16 -10.63 -10.40
CA LYS A 427 13.76 -10.19 -10.38
C LYS A 427 13.35 -9.47 -11.66
N ILE A 428 14.21 -8.58 -12.16
CA ILE A 428 13.96 -7.91 -13.44
C ILE A 428 13.93 -8.93 -14.58
N LYS A 429 14.75 -9.99 -14.49
CA LYS A 429 14.67 -11.14 -15.41
C LYS A 429 13.36 -11.91 -15.25
N GLN A 430 12.86 -12.15 -14.04
CA GLN A 430 11.54 -12.76 -13.84
C GLN A 430 10.42 -11.94 -14.49
N ILE A 431 10.38 -10.63 -14.25
CA ILE A 431 9.40 -9.72 -14.90
C ILE A 431 9.52 -9.80 -16.43
N ALA A 432 10.75 -9.84 -16.97
CA ALA A 432 10.98 -9.94 -18.41
C ALA A 432 10.66 -11.33 -19.00
N MET A 433 10.72 -12.42 -18.22
CA MET A 433 10.45 -13.78 -18.67
C MET A 433 8.96 -14.09 -18.83
N TYR A 434 8.08 -13.38 -18.10
CA TYR A 434 6.62 -13.47 -18.29
C TYR A 434 6.10 -12.62 -19.47
N SER A 435 7.00 -11.98 -20.23
CA SER A 435 6.66 -11.17 -21.41
C SER A 435 6.80 -11.93 -22.74
N GLY A 436 6.90 -13.28 -22.69
CA GLY A 436 7.17 -14.15 -23.83
C GLY A 436 6.05 -15.13 -24.12
#